data_AF-A0A7J6ANV5-F1
#
_entry.id   AF-A0A7J6ANV5-F1
#
_cell.length_a   1.000
_cell.length_b   1.000
_cell.length_c   1.000
_cell.angle_alpha   90.00
_cell.angle_beta   90.00
_cell.angle_gamma   90.00
#
_symmetry.space_group_name_H-M   'P 1'
#
loop_
_entity.id
_entity.type
_entity.pdbx_description
1 polymer ?
#
loop_
_entity_poly.entity_id
_entity_poly.type
_entity_poly.pdbx_seq_one_letter_code
_entity_poly.pdbx_strand_id
1 'polypeptide(L)'
;EGYLFVWLDETPGAIFNALDINQDKEVPLEEFSDFIKRQVAEGKGRLKPARDPESVIGDMFKNQDRNGDGRITADELKLKAEEDAEKALHEEL
;
A
#
# COMPACT_ATOMS: atom_id res chain seq x y z
N GLU A 1 3.87 -10.80 -9.78
CA GLU A 1 5.01 -11.11 -8.86
C GLU A 1 4.82 -10.41 -7.51
N GLY A 2 4.31 -11.16 -6.52
CA GLY A 2 4.49 -10.97 -5.07
C GLY A 2 4.08 -9.64 -4.43
N TYR A 3 2.78 -9.47 -4.22
CA TYR A 3 2.16 -8.41 -3.42
C TYR A 3 2.55 -8.49 -1.93
N LEU A 4 2.74 -7.34 -1.28
CA LEU A 4 2.80 -7.21 0.17
C LEU A 4 1.38 -7.16 0.71
N PHE A 5 0.97 -8.23 1.38
CA PHE A 5 -0.29 -8.29 2.11
C PHE A 5 -0.11 -7.61 3.48
N VAL A 6 -0.58 -6.36 3.60
CA VAL A 6 -0.84 -5.73 4.90
C VAL A 6 -2.26 -6.15 5.29
N TRP A 7 -2.39 -7.14 6.18
CA TRP A 7 -3.67 -7.50 6.78
C TRP A 7 -4.00 -6.43 7.82
N LEU A 8 -4.68 -5.39 7.39
CA LEU A 8 -5.61 -4.72 8.28
C LEU A 8 -6.95 -5.38 7.98
N ASP A 9 -7.62 -5.86 9.03
CA ASP A 9 -9.02 -6.32 9.01
C ASP A 9 -10.00 -5.17 8.64
N GLU A 10 -9.50 -4.15 7.96
CA GLU A 10 -10.11 -2.86 7.75
C GLU A 10 -10.15 -2.57 6.26
N THR A 11 -11.33 -2.10 5.81
CA THR A 11 -11.62 -1.76 4.41
C THR A 11 -10.56 -0.83 3.80
N PRO A 12 -10.41 -0.78 2.47
CA PRO A 12 -9.44 0.10 1.78
C PRO A 12 -9.49 1.56 2.23
N GLY A 13 -10.68 2.06 2.61
CA GLY A 13 -10.85 3.43 3.13
C GLY A 13 -10.27 3.66 4.53
N ALA A 14 -10.18 2.62 5.37
CA ALA A 14 -9.53 2.72 6.68
C ALA A 14 -8.01 2.74 6.54
N ILE A 15 -7.46 1.93 5.62
CA ILE A 15 -6.03 1.92 5.31
C ILE A 15 -5.59 3.28 4.78
N PHE A 16 -6.36 3.90 3.88
CA PHE A 16 -6.07 5.24 3.39
C PHE A 16 -6.01 6.27 4.53
N ASN A 17 -7.00 6.30 5.42
CA ASN A 17 -6.99 7.21 6.58
C ASN A 17 -5.82 6.94 7.54
N ALA A 18 -5.34 5.70 7.63
CA ALA A 18 -4.20 5.36 8.45
C ALA A 18 -2.86 5.76 7.80
N LEU A 19 -2.82 5.84 6.47
CA LEU A 19 -1.69 6.32 5.67
C LEU A 19 -1.62 7.86 5.61
N ASP A 20 -2.77 8.51 5.48
CA ASP A 20 -2.96 9.95 5.39
C ASP A 20 -2.90 10.60 6.79
N ILE A 21 -1.69 10.69 7.34
CA ILE A 21 -1.45 11.15 8.72
C ILE A 21 -1.84 12.63 8.86
N ASN A 22 -1.55 13.43 7.84
CA ASN A 22 -1.85 14.86 7.81
C ASN A 22 -3.30 15.16 7.36
N GLN A 23 -4.05 14.14 6.92
CA GLN A 23 -5.43 14.22 6.45
C GLN A 23 -5.63 15.17 5.25
N ASP A 24 -4.60 15.29 4.40
CA ASP A 24 -4.62 16.12 3.19
C ASP A 24 -5.19 15.40 1.96
N LYS A 25 -5.53 14.11 2.10
CA LYS A 25 -6.00 13.21 1.03
C LYS A 25 -4.95 12.87 -0.03
N GLU A 26 -3.68 13.09 0.28
CA GLU A 26 -2.53 12.82 -0.58
C GLU A 26 -1.45 12.10 0.23
N VAL A 27 -1.17 10.85 -0.07
CA VAL A 27 -0.11 10.11 0.64
C VAL A 27 1.18 10.16 -0.18
N PRO A 28 2.16 11.02 0.14
CA PRO A 28 3.46 11.01 -0.52
C PRO A 28 4.27 9.78 -0.14
N LEU A 29 5.34 9.53 -0.90
CA LEU A 29 6.25 8.41 -0.67
C LEU A 29 6.81 8.37 0.76
N GLU A 30 7.04 9.53 1.37
CA GLU A 30 7.56 9.63 2.75
C GLU A 30 6.55 9.04 3.75
N GLU A 31 5.29 9.48 3.71
CA GLU A 31 4.24 8.97 4.60
C GLU A 31 3.97 7.48 4.36
N PHE A 32 3.94 7.06 3.09
CA PHE A 32 3.79 5.66 2.73
C PHE A 32 4.94 4.81 3.30
N SER A 33 6.17 5.28 3.19
CA SER A 33 7.36 4.58 3.68
C SER A 33 7.35 4.42 5.20
N ASP A 34 7.03 5.50 5.92
CA ASP A 34 6.97 5.47 7.38
C ASP A 34 5.84 4.58 7.88
N PHE A 35 4.68 4.59 7.22
CA PHE A 35 3.58 3.68 7.54
C PHE A 35 4.00 2.22 7.39
N ILE A 36 4.61 1.84 6.26
CA ILE A 36 5.04 0.45 6.03
C ILE A 36 6.08 0.00 7.05
N LYS A 37 7.08 0.85 7.35
CA LYS A 37 8.07 0.56 8.41
C LYS A 37 7.39 0.34 9.76
N ARG A 38 6.40 1.17 10.09
CA ARG A 38 5.62 1.08 11.32
C ARG A 38 4.78 -0.20 11.39
N GLN A 39 4.09 -0.57 10.31
CA GLN A 39 3.31 -1.81 10.27
C GLN A 39 4.21 -3.06 10.42
N VAL A 40 5.40 -3.05 9.81
CA VAL A 40 6.38 -4.13 9.97
C VAL A 40 6.90 -4.19 11.40
N ALA A 41 7.20 -3.05 12.02
CA ALA A 41 7.62 -2.96 13.42
C ALA A 41 6.53 -3.43 14.40
N GLU A 42 5.26 -3.12 14.11
CA GLU A 42 4.09 -3.58 14.86
C GLU A 42 3.73 -5.05 14.58
N GLY A 43 4.44 -5.72 13.65
CA GLY A 43 4.17 -7.12 13.27
C GLY A 43 2.90 -7.31 12.44
N LYS A 44 2.26 -6.22 11.99
CA LYS A 44 1.06 -6.19 11.14
C LYS A 44 1.38 -6.30 9.65
N GLY A 45 2.64 -6.07 9.25
CA GLY A 45 3.13 -6.19 7.87
C GLY A 45 4.40 -7.03 7.76
N ARG A 46 4.68 -7.58 6.57
CA ARG A 46 5.90 -8.37 6.29
C ARG A 46 6.54 -8.02 4.96
N LEU A 47 7.65 -7.31 4.99
CA LEU A 47 8.45 -7.05 3.79
C LEU A 47 9.23 -8.29 3.36
N LYS A 48 9.55 -8.38 2.05
CA LYS A 48 10.41 -9.44 1.54
C LYS A 48 11.83 -9.28 2.13
N PRO A 49 12.35 -10.29 2.86
CA PRO A 49 13.66 -10.18 3.52
C PRO A 49 14.84 -10.16 2.55
N ALA A 50 14.64 -10.52 1.28
CA ALA A 50 15.69 -10.62 0.26
C ALA A 50 15.92 -9.32 -0.53
N ARG A 51 15.15 -8.26 -0.29
CA ARG A 51 15.31 -6.95 -0.95
C ARG A 51 15.33 -5.83 0.08
N ASP A 52 15.98 -4.73 -0.28
CA ASP A 52 15.97 -3.51 0.51
C ASP A 52 14.53 -3.01 0.71
N PRO A 53 14.14 -2.69 1.96
CA PRO A 53 12.79 -2.23 2.28
C PRO A 53 12.44 -0.96 1.50
N GLU A 54 13.40 -0.05 1.30
CA GLU A 54 13.20 1.18 0.52
C GLU A 54 12.90 0.91 -0.96
N SER A 55 13.62 -0.04 -1.57
CA SER A 55 13.35 -0.44 -2.96
C SER A 55 11.98 -1.10 -3.08
N VAL A 56 11.63 -1.96 -2.13
CA VAL A 56 10.32 -2.65 -2.10
C VAL A 56 9.19 -1.64 -1.95
N ILE A 57 9.33 -0.67 -1.04
CA ILE A 57 8.36 0.40 -0.81
C ILE A 57 8.23 1.29 -2.06
N GLY A 58 9.34 1.68 -2.70
CA GLY A 58 9.32 2.50 -3.90
C GLY A 58 8.62 1.81 -5.09
N ASP A 59 8.86 0.51 -5.28
CA ASP A 59 8.15 -0.29 -6.29
C ASP A 59 6.65 -0.36 -5.99
N MET A 60 6.28 -0.52 -4.72
CA MET A 60 4.87 -0.54 -4.29
C MET A 60 4.20 0.81 -4.51
N PHE A 61 4.89 1.89 -4.16
CA PHE A 61 4.40 3.24 -4.32
C PHE A 61 4.10 3.53 -5.78
N LYS A 62 5.04 3.24 -6.69
CA LYS A 62 4.84 3.38 -8.14
C LYS A 62 3.72 2.52 -8.70
N ASN A 63 3.40 1.39 -8.07
CA ASN A 63 2.28 0.55 -8.49
C ASN A 63 0.92 1.07 -8.01
N GLN A 64 0.89 1.94 -7.00
CA GLN A 64 -0.32 2.58 -6.47
C GLN A 64 -0.54 3.96 -7.11
N ASP A 65 0.52 4.75 -7.25
CA ASP A 65 0.58 6.03 -7.96
C ASP A 65 0.41 5.78 -9.48
N ARG A 66 -0.85 5.87 -9.95
CA ARG A 66 -1.19 5.57 -11.36
C ARG A 66 -0.90 6.74 -12.26
N ASN A 67 -1.12 7.94 -11.75
CA ASN A 67 -0.91 9.17 -12.51
C ASN A 67 0.58 9.58 -12.55
N GLY A 68 1.42 9.00 -11.68
CA GLY A 68 2.85 9.25 -11.59
C GLY A 68 3.18 10.61 -10.99
N ASP A 69 2.30 11.18 -10.18
CA ASP A 69 2.46 12.52 -9.60
C ASP A 69 3.32 12.52 -8.32
N GLY A 70 3.70 11.34 -7.82
CA GLY A 70 4.48 11.18 -6.61
C GLY A 70 3.65 11.19 -5.32
N ARG A 71 2.32 11.04 -5.43
CA ARG A 71 1.35 10.98 -4.32
C ARG A 71 0.34 9.86 -4.60
N ILE A 72 -0.21 9.27 -3.56
CA ILE A 72 -1.31 8.30 -3.68
C ILE A 72 -2.55 8.96 -3.13
N THR A 73 -3.56 9.11 -3.96
CA THR A 73 -4.86 9.62 -3.55
C THR A 73 -5.81 8.49 -3.14
N ALA A 74 -6.88 8.85 -2.42
CA ALA A 74 -7.90 7.87 -2.01
C ALA A 74 -8.53 7.13 -3.19
N ASP A 75 -8.63 7.80 -4.34
CA ASP A 75 -9.19 7.23 -5.56
C ASP A 75 -8.26 6.16 -6.15
N GLU A 76 -6.95 6.43 -6.17
CA GLU A 76 -5.93 5.51 -6.68
C GLU A 76 -5.76 4.26 -5.82
N LEU A 77 -5.73 4.44 -4.49
CA LEU A 77 -5.64 3.32 -3.55
C LEU A 77 -6.86 2.40 -3.66
N LYS A 78 -8.06 2.99 -3.81
CA LYS A 78 -9.33 2.26 -3.90
C LYS A 78 -9.42 1.44 -5.19
N LEU A 79 -9.07 2.04 -6.33
CA LEU A 79 -9.07 1.37 -7.62
C LEU A 79 -8.19 0.11 -7.62
N LYS A 80 -7.02 0.18 -6.99
CA LYS A 80 -6.13 -0.98 -6.93
C LYS A 80 -6.57 -2.03 -5.93
N ALA A 81 -7.13 -1.67 -4.77
CA ALA A 81 -7.61 -2.65 -3.80
C ALA A 81 -8.81 -3.46 -4.33
N GLU A 82 -9.70 -2.83 -5.09
CA GLU A 82 -10.81 -3.52 -5.77
C GLU A 82 -10.29 -4.46 -6.87
N GLU A 83 -9.31 -4.03 -7.69
CA GLU A 83 -8.70 -4.88 -8.72
C GLU A 83 -7.85 -6.05 -8.15
N ASP A 84 -7.09 -5.83 -7.08
CA ASP A 84 -6.32 -6.88 -6.40
C ASP A 84 -7.25 -7.89 -5.72
N ALA A 85 -8.35 -7.45 -5.10
CA ALA A 85 -9.35 -8.34 -4.51
C ALA A 85 -10.05 -9.19 -5.58
N GLU A 86 -10.35 -8.61 -6.75
CA GLU A 86 -10.94 -9.33 -7.87
C GLU A 86 -9.95 -10.31 -8.53
N LYS A 87 -8.66 -9.95 -8.61
CA LYS A 87 -7.59 -10.85 -9.11
C LYS A 87 -7.25 -11.97 -8.13
N ALA A 88 -7.23 -11.71 -6.82
CA ALA A 88 -7.01 -12.73 -5.81
C ALA A 88 -8.12 -13.81 -5.82
N LEU A 89 -9.34 -13.43 -6.21
CA LEU A 89 -10.45 -14.37 -6.43
C LEU A 89 -10.32 -15.17 -7.75
N HIS A 90 -9.60 -14.64 -8.73
CA HIS A 90 -9.46 -15.26 -10.06
C HIS A 90 -8.26 -16.24 -10.17
N GLU A 91 -7.38 -16.33 -9.17
CA GLU A 91 -6.22 -17.24 -9.21
C GLU A 91 -6.51 -18.63 -8.57
N GLU A 92 -7.78 -18.94 -8.24
CA GLU A 92 -8.23 -20.25 -7.71
C GLU A 92 -9.22 -21.01 -8.63
N LEU A 93 -9.04 -20.97 -9.95
CA LEU A 93 -9.76 -21.86 -10.90
C LEU A 93 -8.82 -22.59 -11.86
#